data_AF-A0A5C9CJG0-F1
#
_entry.id   AF-A0A5C9CJG0-F1
#
_cell.length_a   1.000
_cell.length_b   1.000
_cell.length_c   1.000
_cell.angle_alpha   90.00
_cell.angle_beta   90.00
_cell.angle_gamma   90.00
#
_symmetry.space_group_name_H-M   'P 1'
#
loop_
_entity.id
_entity.type
_entity.pdbx_description
1 polymer ?
#
loop_
_entity_poly.entity_id
_entity_poly.type
_entity_poly.pdbx_seq_one_letter_code
_entity_poly.pdbx_strand_id
1 'polypeptide(L)'
;MNEAATQNWSARALDRQINTLYFERLLLSSDKASVTAEANTNIDALPQTPREFVRDPVLLEFLGLPGTGKLLESKLEQALMDKLQGFLLELGKGFAFVARQQRISTDTKDFYIDLVFYNYLLKCFVLIDLKAGELTHQDVGQMDMYVRMYDDLRRGPDDNPTVGILLCGHKDQALVRYSVLNDSEQIFASKYRLVLPTEDELRAEIAREREAIEDENRNEDAE
;
A
#
# COMPACT_ATOMS: atom_id res chain seq x y z
N MET A 1 -8.71 -5.96 28.07
CA MET A 1 -8.42 -4.51 28.00
C MET A 1 -7.69 -3.99 29.24
N ASN A 2 -8.11 -4.32 30.48
CA ASN A 2 -7.43 -3.81 31.68
C ASN A 2 -5.95 -4.21 31.79
N GLU A 3 -5.60 -5.45 31.41
CA GLU A 3 -4.22 -5.96 31.54
C GLU A 3 -3.19 -5.13 30.75
N ALA A 4 -3.51 -4.76 29.51
CA ALA A 4 -2.64 -3.96 28.65
C ALA A 4 -2.45 -2.54 29.18
N ALA A 5 -3.50 -1.95 29.77
CA ALA A 5 -3.46 -0.64 30.39
C ALA A 5 -2.66 -0.64 31.70
N THR A 6 -2.72 -1.72 32.50
CA THR A 6 -1.87 -1.86 33.70
C THR A 6 -0.39 -2.06 33.38
N GLN A 7 -0.08 -2.70 32.24
CA GLN A 7 1.30 -3.03 31.86
C GLN A 7 1.93 -1.99 30.90
N ASN A 8 1.18 -0.94 30.53
CA ASN A 8 1.66 0.20 29.74
C ASN A 8 2.30 -0.19 28.39
N TRP A 9 1.75 -1.20 27.73
CA TRP A 9 2.31 -1.73 26.48
C TRP A 9 2.07 -0.79 25.28
N SER A 10 3.10 -0.63 24.44
CA SER A 10 2.95 -0.02 23.11
C SER A 10 2.10 -0.90 22.20
N ALA A 11 1.55 -0.35 21.10
CA ALA A 11 0.74 -1.11 20.16
C ALA A 11 1.45 -2.36 19.61
N ARG A 12 2.76 -2.26 19.31
CA ARG A 12 3.58 -3.41 18.86
C ARG A 12 3.82 -4.44 19.96
N ALA A 13 4.04 -3.98 21.19
CA ALA A 13 4.14 -4.88 22.34
C ALA A 13 2.82 -5.62 22.54
N LEU A 14 1.69 -4.92 22.48
CA LEU A 14 0.36 -5.50 22.59
C LEU A 14 0.07 -6.52 21.47
N ASP A 15 0.32 -6.16 20.21
CA ASP A 15 0.09 -7.05 19.07
C ASP A 15 0.93 -8.32 19.16
N ARG A 16 2.19 -8.20 19.57
CA ARG A 16 3.05 -9.35 19.87
C ARG A 16 2.49 -10.21 21.01
N GLN A 17 2.03 -9.59 22.10
CA GLN A 17 1.45 -10.34 23.23
C GLN A 17 0.14 -11.04 22.82
N ILE A 18 -0.66 -10.43 21.96
CA ILE A 18 -1.86 -11.04 21.35
C ILE A 18 -1.46 -12.26 20.51
N ASN A 19 -0.47 -12.11 19.63
CA ASN A 19 0.01 -13.21 18.77
C ASN A 19 0.64 -14.36 19.55
N THR A 20 1.23 -14.09 20.72
CA THR A 20 1.72 -15.15 21.64
C THR A 20 0.66 -15.71 22.58
N LEU A 21 -0.61 -15.30 22.42
CA LEU A 21 -1.74 -15.69 23.26
C LEU A 21 -1.45 -15.45 24.76
N TYR A 22 -0.73 -14.37 25.08
CA TYR A 22 -0.23 -14.08 26.43
C TYR A 22 -1.34 -14.18 27.49
N PHE A 23 -2.50 -13.60 27.20
CA PHE A 23 -3.62 -13.57 28.15
C PHE A 23 -4.14 -14.97 28.47
N GLU A 24 -4.21 -15.85 27.47
CA GLU A 24 -4.63 -17.24 27.64
C GLU A 24 -3.59 -18.02 28.44
N ARG A 25 -2.29 -17.84 28.14
CA ARG A 25 -1.19 -18.45 28.89
C ARG A 25 -1.16 -17.99 30.34
N LEU A 26 -1.44 -16.72 30.60
CA LEU A 26 -1.49 -16.15 31.95
C LEU A 26 -2.66 -16.70 32.78
N LEU A 27 -3.81 -16.95 32.13
CA LEU A 27 -4.98 -17.55 32.77
C LEU A 27 -4.79 -19.04 33.06
N LEU A 28 -4.14 -19.76 32.15
CA LEU A 28 -3.95 -21.22 32.22
C LEU A 28 -2.72 -21.64 33.02
N SER A 29 -1.72 -20.76 33.17
CA SER A 29 -0.49 -21.08 33.90
C SER A 29 -0.69 -21.02 35.42
N SER A 30 -0.16 -22.03 36.10
CA SER A 30 -0.03 -22.06 37.56
C SER A 30 1.07 -21.13 38.05
N ASP A 31 2.10 -20.93 37.23
CA ASP A 31 3.21 -20.03 37.47
C ASP A 31 3.05 -18.78 36.60
N LYS A 32 2.30 -17.83 37.13
CA LYS A 32 2.01 -16.56 36.46
C LYS A 32 3.25 -15.65 36.42
N ALA A 33 4.16 -15.81 37.38
CA ALA A 33 5.33 -14.95 37.51
C ALA A 33 6.33 -15.18 36.38
N SER A 34 6.56 -16.43 35.95
CA SER A 34 7.43 -16.72 34.81
C SER A 34 6.85 -16.23 33.48
N VAL A 35 5.55 -16.37 33.27
CA VAL A 35 4.86 -15.87 32.06
C VAL A 35 4.95 -14.34 31.94
N THR A 36 4.80 -13.62 33.05
CA THR A 36 4.97 -12.17 33.07
C THR A 36 6.45 -11.76 32.88
N ALA A 37 7.40 -12.49 33.46
CA ALA A 37 8.83 -12.22 33.27
C ALA A 37 9.29 -12.43 31.81
N GLU A 38 8.80 -13.48 31.16
CA GLU A 38 9.03 -13.74 29.73
C GLU A 38 8.47 -12.60 28.87
N ALA A 39 7.23 -12.16 29.15
CA ALA A 39 6.60 -11.08 28.42
C ALA A 39 7.38 -9.75 28.55
N ASN A 40 7.83 -9.40 29.76
CA ASN A 40 8.63 -8.20 30.00
C ASN A 40 9.98 -8.27 29.29
N THR A 41 10.67 -9.41 29.35
CA THR A 41 11.96 -9.61 28.64
C THR A 41 11.79 -9.43 27.13
N ASN A 42 10.69 -9.94 26.56
CA ASN A 42 10.38 -9.80 25.15
C ASN A 42 10.02 -8.37 24.73
N ILE A 43 9.51 -7.56 25.67
CA ILE A 43 9.19 -6.14 25.45
C ILE A 43 10.45 -5.28 25.58
N ASP A 44 11.33 -5.59 26.54
CA ASP A 44 12.62 -4.91 26.72
C ASP A 44 13.57 -5.17 25.54
N ALA A 45 13.41 -6.31 24.86
CA ALA A 45 14.10 -6.63 23.62
C ALA A 45 13.58 -5.85 22.39
N LEU A 46 12.44 -5.16 22.50
CA LEU A 46 12.00 -4.23 21.47
C LEU A 46 12.78 -2.91 21.62
N PRO A 47 13.26 -2.29 20.54
CA PRO A 47 13.96 -1.01 20.62
C PRO A 47 13.05 0.07 21.21
N GLN A 48 13.27 0.43 22.48
CA GLN A 48 12.53 1.47 23.21
C GLN A 48 13.21 2.83 23.02
N THR A 49 13.07 3.44 21.84
CA THR A 49 13.52 4.84 21.67
C THR A 49 12.33 5.81 21.82
N PRO A 50 12.48 6.95 22.53
CA PRO A 50 11.44 7.96 22.66
C PRO A 50 10.91 8.49 21.31
N ARG A 51 11.73 8.41 20.26
CA ARG A 51 11.40 8.82 18.89
C ARG A 51 10.39 7.89 18.20
N GLU A 52 10.33 6.61 18.57
CA GLU A 52 9.31 5.69 18.03
C GLU A 52 7.93 5.92 18.66
N PHE A 53 7.88 6.38 19.92
CA PHE A 53 6.64 6.68 20.62
C PHE A 53 5.87 7.82 19.93
N VAL A 54 6.59 8.86 19.49
CA VAL A 54 6.01 10.03 18.78
C VAL A 54 5.44 9.67 17.41
N ARG A 55 5.84 8.54 16.82
CA ARG A 55 5.42 8.15 15.45
C ARG A 55 4.28 7.14 15.40
N ASP A 56 3.77 6.66 16.52
CA ASP A 56 2.58 5.82 16.50
C ASP A 56 1.36 6.69 16.13
N PRO A 57 0.77 6.53 14.93
CA PRO A 57 -0.37 7.31 14.50
C PRO A 57 -1.54 7.21 15.50
N VAL A 58 -1.65 6.06 16.17
CA VAL A 58 -2.66 5.79 17.20
C VAL A 58 -2.38 6.60 18.46
N LEU A 59 -1.11 6.76 18.85
CA LEU A 59 -0.72 7.61 19.98
C LEU A 59 -0.93 9.10 19.67
N LEU A 60 -0.61 9.54 18.44
CA LEU A 60 -0.83 10.92 18.01
C LEU A 60 -2.32 11.28 17.98
N GLU A 61 -3.18 10.37 17.55
CA GLU A 61 -4.63 10.53 17.65
C GLU A 61 -5.10 10.54 19.11
N PHE A 62 -4.52 9.72 19.97
CA PHE A 62 -4.81 9.72 21.42
C PHE A 62 -4.40 11.03 22.12
N LEU A 63 -3.28 11.64 21.71
CA LEU A 63 -2.80 12.93 22.22
C LEU A 63 -3.64 14.14 21.73
N GLY A 64 -4.72 13.90 20.98
CA GLY A 64 -5.63 14.94 20.53
C GLY A 64 -5.12 15.73 19.34
N LEU A 65 -4.23 15.14 18.53
CA LEU A 65 -3.83 15.65 17.22
C LEU A 65 -4.55 14.85 16.12
N PRO A 66 -5.85 15.07 15.90
CA PRO A 66 -6.61 14.33 14.90
C PRO A 66 -6.07 14.60 13.49
N GLY A 67 -5.83 13.53 12.72
CA GLY A 67 -5.45 13.60 11.31
C GLY A 67 -3.96 13.53 11.02
N THR A 68 -3.08 13.53 12.02
CA THR A 68 -1.62 13.45 11.83
C THR A 68 -1.20 12.15 11.13
N GLY A 69 -1.81 11.02 11.51
CA GLY A 69 -1.59 9.72 10.86
C GLY A 69 -2.00 9.70 9.40
N LYS A 70 -3.22 10.16 9.10
CA LYS A 70 -3.75 10.25 7.73
C LYS A 70 -2.94 11.18 6.84
N LEU A 71 -2.43 12.29 7.40
CA LEU A 71 -1.56 13.21 6.67
C LEU A 71 -0.21 12.57 6.35
N LEU A 72 0.34 11.78 7.27
CA LEU A 72 1.59 11.04 7.05
C LEU A 72 1.41 9.98 5.94
N GLU A 73 0.32 9.21 6.01
CA GLU A 73 -0.02 8.21 4.98
C GLU A 73 -0.24 8.83 3.61
N SER A 74 -1.01 9.94 3.55
CA SER A 74 -1.26 10.63 2.28
C SER A 74 0.02 11.21 1.66
N LYS A 75 0.94 11.72 2.48
CA LYS A 75 2.27 12.16 1.99
C LYS A 75 3.10 11.00 1.46
N LEU A 76 3.10 9.86 2.17
CA LEU A 76 3.80 8.66 1.75
C LEU A 76 3.25 8.13 0.41
N GLU A 77 1.93 8.06 0.27
CA GLU A 77 1.29 7.68 -0.99
C GLU A 77 1.71 8.62 -2.12
N GLN A 78 1.64 9.93 -1.92
CA GLN A 78 2.03 10.89 -2.96
C GLN A 78 3.51 10.72 -3.37
N ALA A 79 4.41 10.57 -2.41
CA ALA A 79 5.82 10.36 -2.68
C ALA A 79 6.08 9.03 -3.42
N LEU A 80 5.42 7.94 -3.02
CA LEU A 80 5.49 6.67 -3.75
C LEU A 80 4.96 6.80 -5.18
N MET A 81 3.87 7.53 -5.38
CA MET A 81 3.32 7.79 -6.71
C MET A 81 4.29 8.61 -7.59
N ASP A 82 5.00 9.60 -7.02
CA ASP A 82 6.04 10.36 -7.73
C ASP A 82 7.15 9.44 -8.25
N LYS A 83 7.64 8.57 -7.38
CA LYS A 83 8.74 7.64 -7.70
C LYS A 83 8.30 6.58 -8.71
N LEU A 84 7.11 6.02 -8.53
CA LEU A 84 6.53 5.06 -9.45
C LEU A 84 6.32 5.66 -10.85
N GLN A 85 5.88 6.92 -10.92
CA GLN A 85 5.74 7.63 -12.20
C GLN A 85 7.10 7.75 -12.91
N GLY A 86 8.15 8.12 -12.17
CA GLY A 86 9.53 8.18 -12.68
C GLY A 86 10.01 6.82 -13.17
N PHE A 87 9.90 5.80 -12.32
CA PHE A 87 10.28 4.42 -12.64
C PHE A 87 9.65 3.91 -13.94
N LEU A 88 8.34 4.09 -14.14
CA LEU A 88 7.65 3.61 -15.35
C LEU A 88 8.11 4.35 -16.61
N LEU A 89 8.45 5.64 -16.51
CA LEU A 89 9.02 6.39 -17.63
C LEU A 89 10.46 5.97 -17.93
N GLU A 90 11.27 5.73 -16.89
CA GLU A 90 12.66 5.29 -17.01
C GLU A 90 12.80 3.85 -17.50
N LEU A 91 11.81 2.99 -17.21
CA LEU A 91 11.78 1.60 -17.66
C LEU A 91 11.87 1.47 -19.19
N GLY A 92 11.51 2.52 -19.95
CA GLY A 92 11.72 2.59 -21.39
C GLY A 92 10.86 1.62 -22.21
N LYS A 93 9.91 0.91 -21.59
CA LYS A 93 9.01 -0.08 -22.21
C LYS A 93 7.77 0.55 -22.84
N GLY A 94 7.92 1.76 -23.37
CA GLY A 94 6.90 2.47 -24.13
C GLY A 94 5.77 3.13 -23.36
N PHE A 95 5.99 3.42 -22.07
CA PHE A 95 5.07 4.21 -21.26
C PHE A 95 5.12 5.69 -21.64
N ALA A 96 3.94 6.27 -21.89
CA ALA A 96 3.74 7.71 -22.07
C ALA A 96 2.77 8.21 -20.99
N PHE A 97 3.20 9.19 -20.20
CA PHE A 97 2.38 9.78 -19.15
C PHE A 97 1.19 10.56 -19.76
N VAL A 98 -0.02 10.29 -19.27
CA VAL A 98 -1.24 10.95 -19.74
C VAL A 98 -1.78 11.90 -18.69
N ALA A 99 -1.97 11.42 -17.46
CA ALA A 99 -2.55 12.22 -16.39
C ALA A 99 -2.20 11.65 -15.01
N ARG A 100 -2.34 12.51 -14.01
CA ARG A 100 -2.24 12.16 -12.59
C ARG A 100 -3.46 12.67 -11.85
N GLN A 101 -3.94 11.90 -10.87
CA GLN A 101 -5.14 12.21 -10.09
C GLN A 101 -6.31 12.57 -11.02
N GLN A 102 -6.47 11.78 -12.08
CA GLN A 102 -7.43 12.09 -13.13
C GLN A 102 -8.83 11.83 -12.61
N ARG A 103 -9.64 12.89 -12.58
CA ARG A 103 -11.05 12.77 -12.24
C ARG A 103 -11.81 12.03 -13.33
N ILE A 104 -12.51 10.99 -12.95
CA ILE A 104 -13.49 10.27 -13.77
C ILE A 104 -14.85 10.34 -13.07
N SER A 105 -15.86 10.80 -13.81
CA SER A 105 -17.19 11.06 -13.25
C SER A 105 -18.20 10.08 -13.82
N THR A 106 -19.00 9.47 -12.95
CA THR A 106 -20.28 8.87 -13.34
C THR A 106 -21.39 9.89 -13.14
N ASP A 107 -22.61 9.55 -13.56
CA ASP A 107 -23.79 10.36 -13.30
C ASP A 107 -24.04 10.60 -11.79
N THR A 108 -23.46 9.77 -10.92
CA THR A 108 -23.75 9.75 -9.48
C THR A 108 -22.56 10.09 -8.60
N LYS A 109 -21.31 9.90 -9.07
CA LYS A 109 -20.12 10.04 -8.22
C LYS A 109 -18.87 10.37 -9.02
N ASP A 110 -18.01 11.19 -8.41
CA ASP A 110 -16.66 11.45 -8.88
C ASP A 110 -15.67 10.48 -8.26
N PHE A 111 -14.74 10.04 -9.09
CA PHE A 111 -13.68 9.09 -8.80
C PHE A 111 -12.35 9.65 -9.32
N TYR A 112 -11.23 9.16 -8.81
CA TYR A 112 -9.90 9.64 -9.18
C TYR A 112 -8.99 8.45 -9.42
N ILE A 113 -8.34 8.44 -10.59
CA ILE A 113 -7.32 7.46 -10.95
C ILE A 113 -5.96 8.08 -10.64
N ASP A 114 -5.11 7.37 -9.89
CA ASP A 114 -3.88 7.98 -9.39
C ASP A 114 -2.90 8.31 -10.51
N LEU A 115 -2.62 7.35 -11.39
CA LEU A 115 -1.83 7.56 -12.61
C LEU A 115 -2.49 6.94 -13.83
N VAL A 116 -2.38 7.65 -14.95
CA VAL A 116 -2.81 7.19 -16.26
C VAL A 116 -1.63 7.27 -17.21
N PHE A 117 -1.31 6.13 -17.82
CA PHE A 117 -0.35 6.03 -18.91
C PHE A 117 -1.02 5.50 -20.16
N TYR A 118 -0.38 5.75 -21.30
CA TYR A 118 -0.60 5.03 -22.53
C TYR A 118 0.67 4.26 -22.87
N ASN A 119 0.55 2.96 -23.16
CA ASN A 119 1.68 2.18 -23.65
C ASN A 119 1.62 2.11 -25.17
N TYR A 120 2.56 2.76 -25.87
CA TYR A 120 2.51 2.83 -27.34
C TYR A 120 2.97 1.53 -28.03
N LEU A 121 3.70 0.65 -27.34
CA LEU A 121 4.09 -0.66 -27.88
C LEU A 121 2.93 -1.64 -27.85
N LEU A 122 2.18 -1.64 -26.75
CA LEU A 122 0.96 -2.42 -26.58
C LEU A 122 -0.26 -1.75 -27.18
N LYS A 123 -0.19 -0.44 -27.49
CA LYS A 123 -1.33 0.39 -27.92
C LYS A 123 -2.53 0.27 -26.96
N CYS A 124 -2.32 0.45 -25.66
CA CYS A 124 -3.38 0.39 -24.67
C CYS A 124 -3.18 1.44 -23.57
N PHE A 125 -4.26 1.80 -22.88
CA PHE A 125 -4.14 2.57 -21.63
C PHE A 125 -3.71 1.66 -20.49
N VAL A 126 -2.96 2.22 -19.55
CA VAL A 126 -2.55 1.57 -18.29
C VAL A 126 -2.95 2.49 -17.15
N LEU A 127 -3.92 2.06 -16.36
CA LEU A 127 -4.45 2.76 -15.20
C LEU A 127 -3.79 2.19 -13.95
N ILE A 128 -3.32 3.05 -13.05
CA ILE A 128 -2.58 2.61 -11.86
C ILE A 128 -3.13 3.34 -10.64
N ASP A 129 -3.51 2.56 -9.63
CA ASP A 129 -3.95 3.04 -8.31
C ASP A 129 -3.06 2.43 -7.22
N LEU A 130 -2.68 3.24 -6.24
CA LEU A 130 -1.92 2.82 -5.06
C LEU A 130 -2.83 2.86 -3.83
N LYS A 131 -2.75 1.83 -2.98
CA LYS A 131 -3.42 1.79 -1.68
C LYS A 131 -2.40 1.63 -0.57
N ALA A 132 -2.46 2.49 0.44
CA ALA A 132 -1.65 2.34 1.66
C ALA A 132 -1.99 1.07 2.46
N GLY A 133 -3.26 0.64 2.44
CA GLY A 133 -3.76 -0.54 3.14
C GLY A 133 -3.91 -1.78 2.25
N GLU A 134 -4.39 -2.87 2.86
CA GLU A 134 -4.69 -4.11 2.14
C GLU A 134 -5.71 -3.87 1.01
N LEU A 135 -5.52 -4.56 -0.13
CA LEU A 135 -6.46 -4.48 -1.25
C LEU A 135 -7.78 -5.14 -0.90
N THR A 136 -8.86 -4.38 -0.99
CA THR A 136 -10.22 -4.87 -0.76
C THR A 136 -10.87 -5.31 -2.07
N HIS A 137 -11.98 -6.05 -1.98
CA HIS A 137 -12.78 -6.40 -3.15
C HIS A 137 -13.41 -5.15 -3.82
N GLN A 138 -13.60 -4.08 -3.04
CA GLN A 138 -14.10 -2.81 -3.53
C GLN A 138 -13.05 -2.13 -4.44
N ASP A 139 -11.77 -2.20 -4.10
CA ASP A 139 -10.69 -1.64 -4.93
C ASP A 139 -10.62 -2.34 -6.29
N VAL A 140 -10.75 -3.67 -6.31
CA VAL A 140 -10.82 -4.46 -7.56
C VAL A 140 -12.02 -4.04 -8.40
N GLY A 141 -13.21 -3.96 -7.80
CA GLY A 141 -14.42 -3.53 -8.52
C GLY A 141 -14.34 -2.09 -9.04
N GLN A 142 -13.67 -1.19 -8.31
CA GLN A 142 -13.41 0.19 -8.73
C GLN A 142 -12.46 0.23 -9.93
N MET A 143 -11.37 -0.53 -9.91
CA MET A 143 -10.46 -0.63 -11.05
C MET A 143 -11.14 -1.22 -12.28
N ASP A 144 -11.94 -2.29 -12.12
CA ASP A 144 -12.71 -2.87 -13.23
C ASP A 144 -13.65 -1.83 -13.86
N MET A 145 -14.29 -1.01 -13.02
CA MET A 145 -15.14 0.09 -13.48
C MET A 145 -14.33 1.15 -14.25
N TYR A 146 -13.14 1.52 -13.79
CA TYR A 146 -12.25 2.44 -14.51
C TYR A 146 -11.83 1.92 -15.88
N VAL A 147 -11.40 0.65 -15.94
CA VAL A 147 -11.00 -0.01 -17.19
C VAL A 147 -12.15 0.01 -18.20
N ARG A 148 -13.38 -0.34 -17.78
CA ARG A 148 -14.57 -0.27 -18.65
C ARG A 148 -14.84 1.14 -19.16
N MET A 149 -14.83 2.13 -18.27
CA MET A 149 -15.06 3.51 -18.68
C MET A 149 -14.00 4.01 -19.67
N TYR A 150 -12.75 3.61 -19.50
CA TYR A 150 -11.68 3.93 -20.45
C TYR A 150 -11.89 3.24 -21.80
N ASP A 151 -12.26 1.96 -21.78
CA ASP A 151 -12.54 1.19 -22.98
C ASP A 151 -13.75 1.74 -23.77
N ASP A 152 -14.74 2.31 -23.08
CA ASP A 152 -15.93 2.89 -23.70
C ASP A 152 -15.73 4.35 -24.15
N LEU A 153 -15.00 5.16 -23.39
CA LEU A 153 -14.93 6.62 -23.59
C LEU A 153 -13.63 7.10 -24.25
N ARG A 154 -12.53 6.34 -24.14
CA ARG A 154 -11.18 6.79 -24.51
C ARG A 154 -10.49 5.89 -25.52
N ARG A 155 -10.74 4.59 -25.47
CA ARG A 155 -10.07 3.60 -26.33
C ARG A 155 -10.47 3.80 -27.79
N GLY A 156 -9.47 3.96 -28.65
CA GLY A 156 -9.66 4.00 -30.09
C GLY A 156 -9.97 2.62 -30.68
N PRO A 157 -10.48 2.55 -31.92
CA PRO A 157 -10.78 1.28 -32.58
C PRO A 157 -9.54 0.38 -32.78
N ASP A 158 -8.35 0.98 -32.89
CA ASP A 158 -7.08 0.27 -33.06
C ASP A 158 -6.29 0.08 -31.75
N ASP A 159 -6.88 0.46 -30.62
CA ASP A 159 -6.27 0.29 -29.29
C ASP A 159 -6.71 -1.04 -28.68
N ASN A 160 -5.75 -1.71 -28.08
CA ASN A 160 -5.96 -2.91 -27.28
C ASN A 160 -6.68 -2.56 -25.95
N PRO A 161 -7.32 -3.56 -25.30
CA PRO A 161 -8.02 -3.35 -24.04
C PRO A 161 -7.17 -2.64 -22.98
N THR A 162 -7.79 -1.74 -22.22
CA THR A 162 -7.14 -1.03 -21.12
C THR A 162 -6.72 -2.02 -20.03
N VAL A 163 -5.57 -1.75 -19.41
CA VAL A 163 -5.04 -2.54 -18.30
C VAL A 163 -5.14 -1.73 -17.01
N GLY A 164 -5.77 -2.30 -15.99
CA GLY A 164 -5.73 -1.76 -14.64
C GLY A 164 -4.65 -2.42 -13.79
N ILE A 165 -3.87 -1.65 -13.05
CA ILE A 165 -2.85 -2.12 -12.10
C ILE A 165 -3.20 -1.57 -10.72
N LEU A 166 -3.54 -2.46 -9.80
CA LEU A 166 -3.71 -2.10 -8.39
C LEU A 166 -2.43 -2.45 -7.63
N LEU A 167 -1.90 -1.47 -6.90
CA LEU A 167 -0.68 -1.59 -6.12
C LEU A 167 -1.01 -1.43 -4.63
N CYS A 168 -0.45 -2.32 -3.81
CA CYS A 168 -0.49 -2.20 -2.36
C CYS A 168 0.87 -1.75 -1.84
N GLY A 169 0.91 -0.66 -1.08
CA GLY A 169 2.12 -0.14 -0.43
C GLY A 169 2.37 -0.72 0.97
N HIS A 170 1.59 -1.72 1.41
CA HIS A 170 1.71 -2.26 2.77
C HIS A 170 2.94 -3.16 2.93
N LYS A 171 3.65 -2.99 4.05
CA LYS A 171 5.03 -3.48 4.32
C LYS A 171 5.22 -4.99 4.11
N ASP A 172 4.16 -5.78 4.31
CA ASP A 172 4.19 -7.26 4.25
C ASP A 172 3.36 -7.87 3.10
N GLN A 173 2.66 -7.05 2.32
CA GLN A 173 1.67 -7.54 1.33
C GLN A 173 1.59 -6.66 0.08
N ALA A 174 2.73 -6.29 -0.50
CA ALA A 174 2.75 -5.53 -1.75
C ALA A 174 2.19 -6.34 -2.93
N LEU A 175 0.87 -6.45 -3.01
CA LEU A 175 0.13 -7.21 -4.00
C LEU A 175 -0.09 -6.34 -5.25
N VAL A 176 0.20 -6.92 -6.41
CA VAL A 176 -0.08 -6.32 -7.71
C VAL A 176 -1.24 -7.11 -8.31
N ARG A 177 -2.32 -6.44 -8.73
CA ARG A 177 -3.41 -7.08 -9.48
C ARG A 177 -3.61 -6.41 -10.81
N TYR A 178 -3.70 -7.23 -11.84
CA TYR A 178 -4.06 -6.80 -13.18
C TYR A 178 -5.56 -7.01 -13.40
N SER A 179 -6.26 -5.94 -13.76
CA SER A 179 -7.61 -6.02 -14.33
C SER A 179 -7.50 -5.91 -15.85
N VAL A 180 -7.97 -6.95 -16.54
CA VAL A 180 -8.05 -7.00 -18.00
C VAL A 180 -9.44 -7.52 -18.35
N LEU A 181 -10.25 -6.67 -18.98
CA LEU A 181 -11.59 -7.05 -19.42
C LEU A 181 -11.53 -7.73 -20.79
N ASN A 182 -11.37 -9.07 -20.79
CA ASN A 182 -11.89 -10.04 -21.77
C ASN A 182 -11.23 -11.42 -21.61
N ASP A 183 -11.89 -12.45 -22.17
CA ASP A 183 -11.60 -13.90 -22.23
C ASP A 183 -10.23 -14.33 -22.83
N SER A 184 -9.15 -13.61 -22.53
CA SER A 184 -7.84 -13.94 -23.06
C SER A 184 -6.72 -13.71 -22.05
N GLU A 185 -6.78 -14.42 -20.93
CA GLU A 185 -5.59 -14.65 -20.08
C GLU A 185 -4.37 -15.07 -20.94
N GLN A 186 -4.61 -15.79 -22.04
CA GLN A 186 -3.61 -16.16 -23.04
C GLN A 186 -2.97 -14.96 -23.77
N ILE A 187 -3.75 -13.95 -24.15
CA ILE A 187 -3.22 -12.73 -24.79
C ILE A 187 -2.50 -11.88 -23.76
N PHE A 188 -3.03 -11.77 -22.53
CA PHE A 188 -2.34 -11.11 -21.42
C PHE A 188 -0.98 -11.74 -21.14
N ALA A 189 -0.94 -13.07 -21.00
CA ALA A 189 0.29 -13.81 -20.71
C ALA A 189 1.33 -13.73 -21.83
N SER A 190 0.91 -13.69 -23.10
CA SER A 190 1.83 -13.73 -24.24
C SER A 190 2.33 -12.37 -24.73
N LYS A 191 1.51 -11.31 -24.66
CA LYS A 191 1.87 -9.97 -25.15
C LYS A 191 2.21 -8.99 -24.03
N TYR A 192 1.37 -8.94 -22.99
CA TYR A 192 1.45 -7.86 -22.00
C TYR A 192 2.58 -8.09 -20.99
N ARG A 193 2.82 -9.34 -20.58
CA ARG A 193 3.94 -9.67 -19.65
C ARG A 193 5.34 -9.33 -20.18
N LEU A 194 5.51 -9.21 -21.50
CA LEU A 194 6.81 -8.87 -22.10
C LEU A 194 7.11 -7.38 -22.05
N VAL A 195 6.08 -6.53 -21.95
CA VAL A 195 6.21 -5.07 -22.03
C VAL A 195 5.87 -4.40 -20.70
N LEU A 196 4.84 -4.87 -19.98
CA LEU A 196 4.54 -4.37 -18.65
C LEU A 196 5.59 -4.87 -17.66
N PRO A 197 5.92 -4.08 -16.61
CA PRO A 197 6.76 -4.56 -15.53
C PRO A 197 6.13 -5.77 -14.85
N THR A 198 6.94 -6.69 -14.35
CA THR A 198 6.43 -7.86 -13.62
C THR A 198 5.88 -7.44 -12.26
N GLU A 199 5.05 -8.29 -11.66
CA GLU A 199 4.58 -8.06 -10.28
C GLU A 199 5.76 -7.94 -9.31
N ASP A 200 6.81 -8.73 -9.50
CA ASP A 200 8.01 -8.70 -8.67
C ASP A 200 8.83 -7.43 -8.88
N GLU A 201 8.94 -6.92 -10.11
CA GLU A 201 9.61 -5.64 -10.41
C GLU A 201 8.88 -4.49 -9.69
N LEU A 202 7.55 -4.41 -9.83
CA LEU A 202 6.74 -3.38 -9.17
C LEU A 202 6.79 -3.49 -7.64
N ARG A 203 6.68 -4.72 -7.11
CA ARG A 203 6.76 -4.99 -5.67
C ARG A 203 8.11 -4.55 -5.10
N ALA A 204 9.20 -4.96 -5.74
CA ALA A 204 10.56 -4.63 -5.32
C ALA A 204 10.78 -3.11 -5.34
N GLU A 205 10.27 -2.44 -6.38
CA GLU A 205 10.42 -0.99 -6.49
C GLU A 205 9.63 -0.23 -5.42
N ILE A 206 8.36 -0.58 -5.20
CA ILE A 206 7.55 0.03 -4.15
C ILE A 206 8.19 -0.17 -2.77
N ALA A 207 8.69 -1.38 -2.49
CA ALA A 207 9.36 -1.66 -1.22
C ALA A 207 10.63 -0.80 -1.04
N ARG A 208 11.46 -0.70 -2.09
CA ARG A 208 12.71 0.06 -2.08
C ARG A 208 12.46 1.55 -1.86
N GLU A 209 11.53 2.14 -2.62
CA GLU A 209 11.20 3.55 -2.53
C GLU A 209 10.54 3.90 -1.19
N ARG A 210 9.71 2.99 -0.66
CA ARG A 210 9.10 3.15 0.67
C ARG A 210 10.16 3.19 1.76
N GLU A 211 11.14 2.29 1.71
CA GLU A 211 12.25 2.28 2.67
C GLU A 211 13.08 3.57 2.57
N ALA A 212 13.41 4.01 1.36
CA ALA A 212 14.14 5.26 1.13
C ALA A 212 13.38 6.49 1.68
N ILE A 213 12.07 6.60 1.42
CA ILE A 213 11.23 7.70 1.93
C ILE A 213 11.13 7.64 3.45
N GLU A 214 11.00 6.45 4.05
CA GLU A 214 10.98 6.30 5.51
C GLU A 214 12.32 6.64 6.18
N ASP A 215 13.44 6.42 5.48
CA ASP A 215 14.79 6.77 5.94
C ASP A 215 15.08 8.26 5.80
N GLU A 216 14.67 8.90 4.70
CA GLU A 216 14.74 10.36 4.51
C GLU A 216 13.96 11.08 5.63
N ASN A 217 12.72 10.65 5.89
CA ASN A 217 11.92 11.18 6.99
C ASN A 217 12.55 10.90 8.37
N ARG A 218 13.37 9.85 8.53
CA ARG A 218 14.11 9.59 9.79
C ARG A 218 15.27 10.56 9.99
N ASN A 219 15.91 10.99 8.91
CA ASN A 219 17.05 11.90 8.97
C ASN A 219 16.60 13.36 9.14
N GLU A 220 15.50 13.78 8.50
CA GLU A 220 14.95 15.14 8.66
C GLU A 220 14.46 15.42 10.09
N ASP A 221 13.91 14.43 10.80
CA ASP A 221 13.49 14.55 12.20
C ASP A 221 14.67 14.49 13.21
N ALA A 222 15.88 14.20 12.73
CA ALA A 222 17.08 14.11 13.57
C ALA A 222 17.90 15.41 13.63
N GLU A 223 17.68 16.34 12.70
CA GLU A 223 18.24 17.70 12.66
C GLU A 223 17.36 18.71 13.41
#